data_AF-A0A1J4MAU3-F1
#
_entry.id   AF-A0A1J4MAU3-F1
#
_cell.length_a   1.000
_cell.length_b   1.000
_cell.length_c   1.000
_cell.angle_alpha   90.00
_cell.angle_beta   90.00
_cell.angle_gamma   90.00
#
_symmetry.space_group_name_H-M   'P 1'
#
loop_
_entity.id
_entity.type
_entity.pdbx_description
1 polymer ?
#
loop_
_entity_poly.entity_id
_entity_poly.type
_entity_poly.pdbx_seq_one_letter_code
_entity_poly.pdbx_strand_id
1 'polypeptide(L)'
;MSDLGSLSDHEISNTPIYYDGGDLDVYKYLKYFHNHYPLFSSSENLNLDEKGHSEFDTEYNHFMSVIAAFLMYEWDCMKSVARIEKNWYNLTKDDQEVLGNCIHEDINKLRHSIACNQRFLKLMLAPSLCNETNTCCCETGKTHISLNDNQIINYKQDQESNSEMDAPPPYGESMIEKLVLEYHSKEKIEQKDALIVSSELVQSESLLNNVASSLPEAITENYSYCNSPKNESMQDRKLNLLHREERSNIADTDSASKCKVSKCGNIVSTTLNNLSKAKATLRQFVRDWSEEGKIERSQSYDPLLEALTKHLPILKDKPLPRVLIPGAGLGRLLFEVAKLGYACQGNELSYAMLLASNFVLNYIFEPNSIVLYPYVLSLSNRPKKSDNTRPVTIPDISVSNYIESGHDFSMCAGEFVEIYSKQHECWDAVLTCFFLDTARNILAYIRTIITLLPRGGIWANLGPLLYHYSGMLDITSIELSWEEIKPFIQEYFDIVTEEWRHATYTWNPSSMFKIDYKCIYFVAIRNDKTLQGISHDFN
;
A
#
# COMPACT_ATOMS: atom_id res chain seq x y z
N MET A 1 9.27 -9.20 17.49
CA MET A 1 10.56 -8.84 18.10
C MET A 1 11.23 -7.80 17.23
N SER A 2 10.85 -6.54 17.42
CA SER A 2 11.64 -5.38 17.01
C SER A 2 11.05 -4.14 17.70
N ASP A 3 10.92 -4.22 19.02
CA ASP A 3 10.87 -3.03 19.88
C ASP A 3 12.13 -3.09 20.70
N LEU A 4 13.19 -2.49 20.15
CA LEU A 4 14.46 -2.08 20.76
C LEU A 4 15.42 -1.79 19.59
N GLY A 5 15.08 -0.78 18.79
CA GLY A 5 16.04 -0.19 17.87
C GLY A 5 16.89 0.80 18.64
N SER A 6 18.18 0.54 18.80
CA SER A 6 19.13 1.51 19.34
C SER A 6 19.33 2.68 18.36
N LEU A 7 19.88 3.81 18.84
CA LEU A 7 20.22 5.03 18.08
C LEU A 7 20.76 4.83 16.65
N SER A 8 21.47 3.71 16.39
CA SER A 8 21.96 3.34 15.06
C SER A 8 20.87 3.11 14.01
N ASP A 9 19.69 2.66 14.42
CA ASP A 9 18.68 2.12 13.49
C ASP A 9 17.87 3.24 12.83
N HIS A 10 17.74 4.40 13.49
CA HIS A 10 17.00 5.55 12.96
C HIS A 10 17.78 6.29 11.86
N GLU A 11 19.07 6.58 12.05
CA GLU A 11 19.93 7.19 11.02
C GLU A 11 20.09 6.28 9.80
N ILE A 12 20.23 4.96 10.02
CA ILE A 12 20.27 3.96 8.96
C ILE A 12 18.93 3.91 8.20
N SER A 13 17.79 4.03 8.90
CA SER A 13 16.45 3.90 8.30
C SER A 13 16.12 4.96 7.24
N ASN A 14 16.66 6.18 7.39
CA ASN A 14 16.41 7.32 6.51
C ASN A 14 17.52 7.54 5.47
N THR A 15 18.54 6.68 5.43
CA THR A 15 19.59 6.76 4.43
C THR A 15 19.02 6.54 3.02
N PRO A 16 19.30 7.43 2.06
CA PRO A 16 18.78 7.30 0.70
C PRO A 16 19.37 6.07 -0.01
N ILE A 17 18.49 5.29 -0.61
CA ILE A 17 18.77 4.16 -1.47
C ILE A 17 18.44 4.59 -2.89
N TYR A 18 19.47 4.63 -3.73
CA TYR A 18 19.33 5.01 -5.12
C TYR A 18 18.95 3.82 -5.96
N TYR A 19 17.98 4.04 -6.85
CA TYR A 19 17.70 3.13 -7.93
C TYR A 19 18.83 3.19 -8.97
N ASP A 20 19.37 2.04 -9.36
CA ASP A 20 20.55 1.93 -10.23
C ASP A 20 20.27 2.14 -11.74
N GLY A 21 18.99 2.37 -12.10
CA GLY A 21 18.60 2.83 -13.43
C GLY A 21 18.46 1.73 -14.50
N GLY A 22 18.50 0.45 -14.14
CA GLY A 22 18.57 -0.66 -15.11
C GLY A 22 17.24 -1.27 -15.58
N ASP A 23 16.18 -1.20 -14.77
CA ASP A 23 14.83 -1.72 -15.06
C ASP A 23 13.95 -0.66 -15.77
N LEU A 24 13.69 -0.92 -17.05
CA LEU A 24 12.86 -0.08 -17.93
C LEU A 24 11.41 0.05 -17.41
N ASP A 25 10.91 -1.00 -16.74
CA ASP A 25 9.57 -1.00 -16.17
C ASP A 25 9.49 -0.03 -14.99
N VAL A 26 10.47 -0.03 -14.08
CA VAL A 26 10.53 0.99 -13.01
C VAL A 26 10.56 2.41 -13.58
N TYR A 27 11.36 2.66 -14.63
CA TYR A 27 11.41 3.96 -15.29
C TYR A 27 10.04 4.36 -15.89
N LYS A 28 9.31 3.41 -16.49
CA LYS A 28 7.97 3.63 -17.03
C LYS A 28 7.00 4.11 -15.94
N TYR A 29 6.97 3.46 -14.78
CA TYR A 29 6.10 3.88 -13.66
C TYR A 29 6.52 5.25 -13.13
N LEU A 30 7.81 5.49 -12.90
CA LEU A 30 8.29 6.78 -12.41
C LEU A 30 7.94 7.92 -13.38
N LYS A 31 8.07 7.69 -14.69
CA LYS A 31 7.66 8.66 -15.72
C LYS A 31 6.15 8.87 -15.74
N TYR A 32 5.35 7.81 -15.54
CA TYR A 32 3.89 7.94 -15.44
C TYR A 32 3.50 8.87 -14.29
N PHE A 33 4.04 8.63 -13.08
CA PHE A 33 3.74 9.48 -11.93
C PHE A 33 4.26 10.90 -12.11
N HIS A 34 5.45 11.07 -12.70
CA HIS A 34 5.98 12.40 -12.99
C HIS A 34 5.12 13.19 -14.00
N ASN A 35 4.51 12.51 -14.97
CA ASN A 35 3.68 13.16 -15.99
C ASN A 35 2.25 13.45 -15.52
N HIS A 36 1.66 12.58 -14.69
CA HIS A 36 0.27 12.73 -14.20
C HIS A 36 0.19 13.53 -12.91
N TYR A 37 1.27 13.53 -12.14
CA TYR A 37 1.46 14.35 -10.95
C TYR A 37 2.75 15.14 -11.16
N PRO A 38 2.78 16.08 -12.13
CA PRO A 38 3.96 16.90 -12.31
C PRO A 38 4.17 17.75 -11.06
N LEU A 39 5.44 17.96 -10.69
CA LEU A 39 5.78 19.17 -9.95
C LEU A 39 5.15 20.32 -10.73
N PHE A 40 4.34 21.16 -10.09
CA PHE A 40 3.92 22.43 -10.68
C PHE A 40 5.15 23.36 -10.74
N SER A 41 6.17 22.99 -11.50
CA SER A 41 7.39 23.75 -11.73
C SER A 41 7.23 24.73 -12.90
N SER A 42 6.02 25.23 -13.12
CA SER A 42 5.83 26.52 -13.78
C SER A 42 5.37 27.49 -12.70
N SER A 43 6.33 28.27 -12.24
CA SER A 43 6.29 29.33 -11.22
C SER A 43 5.27 30.46 -11.44
N GLU A 44 4.12 30.20 -12.08
CA GLU A 44 3.18 31.25 -12.50
C GLU A 44 1.74 31.09 -11.98
N ASN A 45 1.34 29.96 -11.38
CA ASN A 45 -0.09 29.73 -11.10
C ASN A 45 -0.48 29.40 -9.65
N LEU A 46 0.45 29.43 -8.69
CA LEU A 46 0.14 29.36 -7.27
C LEU A 46 0.78 30.58 -6.59
N ASN A 47 -0.03 31.44 -5.95
CA ASN A 47 0.45 32.52 -5.09
C ASN A 47 1.01 31.94 -3.78
N LEU A 48 2.01 31.06 -3.86
CA LEU A 48 2.72 30.52 -2.69
C LEU A 48 3.98 31.35 -2.45
N ASP A 49 4.33 31.53 -1.19
CA ASP A 49 5.61 32.12 -0.81
C ASP A 49 6.75 31.09 -0.94
N GLU A 50 8.00 31.52 -0.76
CA GLU A 50 9.18 30.64 -0.84
C GLU A 50 9.09 29.44 0.12
N LYS A 51 8.40 29.59 1.26
CA LYS A 51 8.18 28.51 2.23
C LYS A 51 7.20 27.47 1.68
N GLY A 52 6.06 27.91 1.14
CA GLY A 52 5.07 27.02 0.52
C GLY A 52 5.63 26.25 -0.68
N HIS A 53 6.51 26.88 -1.48
CA HIS A 53 7.22 26.17 -2.55
C HIS A 53 8.15 25.08 -2.03
N SER A 54 8.94 25.36 -0.98
CA SER A 54 9.83 24.37 -0.37
C SER A 54 9.09 23.20 0.27
N GLU A 55 7.95 23.45 0.91
CA GLU A 55 7.12 22.40 1.54
C GLU A 55 6.51 21.48 0.47
N PHE A 56 5.96 22.05 -0.61
CA PHE A 56 5.43 21.29 -1.75
C PHE A 56 6.48 20.39 -2.41
N ASP A 57 7.68 20.93 -2.68
CA ASP A 57 8.78 20.15 -3.24
C ASP A 57 9.17 19.00 -2.30
N THR A 58 9.14 19.22 -0.98
CA THR A 58 9.45 18.19 0.02
C THR A 58 8.40 17.08 0.03
N GLU A 59 7.12 17.45 0.00
CA GLU A 59 6.00 16.49 -0.05
C GLU A 59 6.02 15.67 -1.35
N TYR A 60 6.21 16.32 -2.50
CA TYR A 60 6.30 15.63 -3.78
C TYR A 60 7.48 14.64 -3.81
N ASN A 61 8.64 15.05 -3.32
CA ASN A 61 9.80 14.18 -3.23
C ASN A 61 9.52 12.99 -2.30
N HIS A 62 8.80 13.21 -1.18
CA HIS A 62 8.37 12.13 -0.31
C HIS A 62 7.41 11.16 -1.02
N PHE A 63 6.41 11.67 -1.75
CA PHE A 63 5.51 10.87 -2.56
C PHE A 63 6.27 10.00 -3.57
N MET A 64 7.17 10.59 -4.36
CA MET A 64 7.99 9.86 -5.34
C MET A 64 8.91 8.83 -4.67
N SER A 65 9.41 9.13 -3.47
CA SER A 65 10.21 8.20 -2.66
C SER A 65 9.42 6.97 -2.21
N VAL A 66 8.13 7.13 -1.90
CA VAL A 66 7.20 6.04 -1.57
C VAL A 66 6.91 5.20 -2.80
N ILE A 67 6.61 5.81 -3.95
CA ILE A 67 6.42 5.11 -5.23
C ILE A 67 7.64 4.24 -5.56
N ALA A 68 8.84 4.82 -5.45
CA ALA A 68 10.08 4.08 -5.69
C ALA A 68 10.24 2.87 -4.76
N ALA A 69 9.81 2.97 -3.49
CA ALA A 69 9.88 1.85 -2.55
C ALA A 69 9.05 0.65 -3.00
N PHE A 70 7.82 0.89 -3.47
CA PHE A 70 6.94 -0.16 -3.99
C PHE A 70 7.49 -0.79 -5.28
N LEU A 71 8.09 0.01 -6.16
CA LEU A 71 8.74 -0.48 -7.38
C LEU A 71 10.02 -1.28 -7.11
N MET A 72 10.71 -1.00 -6.00
CA MET A 72 11.95 -1.66 -5.59
C MET A 72 11.74 -2.85 -4.64
N TYR A 73 10.50 -3.25 -4.36
CA TYR A 73 10.17 -4.30 -3.40
C TYR A 73 10.90 -5.61 -3.69
N GLU A 74 10.86 -6.10 -4.93
CA GLU A 74 11.50 -7.36 -5.33
C GLU A 74 13.01 -7.30 -5.16
N TRP A 75 13.63 -6.23 -5.67
CA TRP A 75 15.07 -6.00 -5.56
C TRP A 75 15.53 -6.00 -4.09
N ASP A 76 14.79 -5.32 -3.21
CA ASP A 76 15.13 -5.30 -1.80
C ASP A 76 14.94 -6.67 -1.12
N CYS A 77 13.87 -7.39 -1.48
CA CYS A 77 13.62 -8.74 -0.96
C CYS A 77 14.67 -9.75 -1.45
N MET A 78 15.20 -9.60 -2.68
CA MET A 78 16.23 -10.47 -3.23
C MET A 78 17.54 -10.45 -2.42
N LYS A 79 17.87 -9.35 -1.72
CA LYS A 79 19.01 -9.31 -0.80
C LYS A 79 18.88 -10.36 0.32
N SER A 80 17.66 -10.54 0.83
CA SER A 80 17.38 -11.56 1.86
C SER A 80 17.47 -12.97 1.28
N VAL A 81 16.97 -13.19 0.06
CA VAL A 81 17.07 -14.48 -0.63
C VAL A 81 18.52 -14.87 -0.90
N ALA A 82 19.32 -13.94 -1.44
CA ALA A 82 20.75 -14.17 -1.68
C ALA A 82 21.52 -14.49 -0.39
N ARG A 83 21.16 -13.84 0.73
CA ARG A 83 21.71 -14.15 2.06
C ARG A 83 21.36 -15.57 2.52
N ILE A 84 20.11 -16.01 2.34
CA ILE A 84 19.67 -17.38 2.68
C ILE A 84 20.46 -18.40 1.86
N GLU A 85 20.56 -18.17 0.55
CA GLU A 85 21.28 -19.03 -0.37
C GLU A 85 22.77 -19.13 -0.01
N LYS A 86 23.43 -17.99 0.21
CA LYS A 86 24.82 -17.94 0.68
C LYS A 86 25.02 -18.71 1.99
N ASN A 87 24.13 -18.51 2.96
CA ASN A 87 24.25 -19.15 4.27
C ASN A 87 24.09 -20.67 4.18
N TRP A 88 23.23 -21.17 3.30
CA TRP A 88 23.11 -22.60 3.03
C TRP A 88 24.42 -23.20 2.50
N TYR A 89 25.05 -22.56 1.52
CA TYR A 89 26.32 -23.06 0.94
C TYR A 89 27.52 -22.96 1.88
N ASN A 90 27.41 -22.21 2.97
CA ASN A 90 28.42 -22.17 4.03
C ASN A 90 28.27 -23.32 5.04
N LEU A 91 27.18 -24.09 5.00
CA LEU A 91 27.01 -25.28 5.82
C LEU A 91 27.96 -26.41 5.36
N THR A 92 28.28 -27.32 6.26
CA THR A 92 28.99 -28.55 5.89
C THR A 92 28.09 -29.44 5.03
N LYS A 93 28.69 -30.36 4.26
CA LYS A 93 27.90 -31.32 3.46
C LYS A 93 27.01 -32.19 4.35
N ASP A 94 27.52 -32.61 5.50
CA ASP A 94 26.79 -33.41 6.47
C ASP A 94 25.54 -32.67 6.98
N ASP A 95 25.67 -31.36 7.30
CA ASP A 95 24.53 -30.54 7.70
C ASP A 95 23.52 -30.35 6.56
N GLN A 96 23.99 -30.19 5.32
CA GLN A 96 23.11 -30.09 4.14
C GLN A 96 22.32 -31.38 3.90
N GLU A 97 22.95 -32.54 4.09
CA GLU A 97 22.28 -33.85 3.97
C GLU A 97 21.22 -34.04 5.05
N VAL A 98 21.47 -33.62 6.30
CA VAL A 98 20.48 -33.66 7.40
C VAL A 98 19.26 -32.79 7.08
N LEU A 99 19.47 -31.61 6.50
CA LEU A 99 18.41 -30.67 6.14
C LEU A 99 17.70 -31.02 4.82
N GLY A 100 18.28 -31.94 4.04
CA GLY A 100 17.81 -32.37 2.73
C GLY A 100 18.22 -31.45 1.57
N ASN A 101 18.46 -32.03 0.39
CA ASN A 101 19.03 -31.33 -0.79
C ASN A 101 18.02 -30.48 -1.60
N CYS A 102 17.03 -29.88 -0.95
CA CYS A 102 15.88 -29.24 -1.62
C CYS A 102 15.89 -27.70 -1.55
N ILE A 103 16.99 -27.07 -1.11
CA ILE A 103 17.05 -25.60 -0.93
C ILE A 103 16.72 -24.83 -2.22
N HIS A 104 17.05 -25.39 -3.39
CA HIS A 104 16.76 -24.76 -4.68
C HIS A 104 15.26 -24.58 -4.91
N GLU A 105 14.44 -25.57 -4.54
CA GLU A 105 12.99 -25.47 -4.66
C GLU A 105 12.42 -24.41 -3.70
N ASP A 106 12.96 -24.33 -2.48
CA ASP A 106 12.53 -23.33 -1.51
C ASP A 106 12.89 -21.92 -1.95
N ILE A 107 14.11 -21.73 -2.45
CA ILE A 107 14.56 -20.45 -3.01
C ILE A 107 13.69 -20.08 -4.22
N ASN A 108 13.34 -21.03 -5.09
CA ASN A 108 12.47 -20.77 -6.23
C ASN A 108 11.05 -20.37 -5.78
N LYS A 109 10.50 -21.01 -4.73
CA LYS A 109 9.23 -20.61 -4.12
C LYS A 109 9.28 -19.21 -3.53
N LEU A 110 10.37 -18.85 -2.84
CA LEU A 110 10.60 -17.49 -2.33
C LEU A 110 10.62 -16.47 -3.46
N ARG A 111 11.42 -16.72 -4.51
CA ARG A 111 11.53 -15.87 -5.70
C ARG A 111 10.18 -15.68 -6.38
N HIS A 112 9.45 -16.76 -6.61
CA HIS A 112 8.11 -16.71 -7.20
C HIS A 112 7.13 -15.89 -6.35
N SER A 113 7.08 -16.14 -5.04
CA SER A 113 6.21 -15.42 -4.11
C SER A 113 6.51 -13.91 -4.06
N ILE A 114 7.80 -13.55 -4.08
CA ILE A 114 8.26 -12.16 -4.13
C ILE A 114 7.86 -11.50 -5.46
N ALA A 115 8.04 -12.18 -6.58
CA ALA A 115 7.66 -11.67 -7.90
C ALA A 115 6.13 -11.47 -8.02
N CYS A 116 5.32 -12.38 -7.45
CA CYS A 116 3.87 -12.22 -7.36
C CYS A 116 3.49 -10.96 -6.57
N ASN A 117 4.11 -10.74 -5.41
CA ASN A 117 3.90 -9.51 -4.64
C ASN A 117 4.34 -8.26 -5.43
N GLN A 118 5.47 -8.30 -6.13
CA GLN A 118 5.94 -7.16 -6.94
C GLN A 118 4.96 -6.80 -8.05
N ARG A 119 4.39 -7.81 -8.73
CA ARG A 119 3.35 -7.62 -9.74
C ARG A 119 2.11 -6.98 -9.14
N PHE A 120 1.66 -7.47 -7.99
CA PHE A 120 0.55 -6.87 -7.26
C PHE A 120 0.83 -5.41 -6.88
N LEU A 121 2.01 -5.11 -6.32
CA LEU A 121 2.35 -3.73 -5.93
C LEU A 121 2.39 -2.79 -7.14
N LYS A 122 2.88 -3.26 -8.28
CA LYS A 122 2.82 -2.51 -9.56
C LYS A 122 1.37 -2.27 -10.02
N LEU A 123 0.54 -3.31 -9.99
CA LEU A 123 -0.90 -3.20 -10.27
C LEU A 123 -1.59 -2.21 -9.34
N MET A 124 -1.29 -2.27 -8.05
CA MET A 124 -1.83 -1.38 -7.02
C MET A 124 -1.48 0.09 -7.29
N LEU A 125 -0.23 0.36 -7.71
CA LEU A 125 0.22 1.72 -8.01
C LEU A 125 -0.47 2.31 -9.24
N ALA A 126 -0.51 1.56 -10.34
CA ALA A 126 -1.06 2.05 -11.61
C ALA A 126 -1.69 0.90 -12.41
N PRO A 127 -2.97 0.59 -12.18
CA PRO A 127 -3.66 -0.50 -12.88
C PRO A 127 -3.59 -0.37 -14.40
N SER A 128 -3.63 0.87 -14.91
CA SER A 128 -3.57 1.19 -16.34
C SER A 128 -2.24 0.80 -17.01
N LEU A 129 -1.12 0.84 -16.30
CA LEU A 129 0.20 0.55 -16.88
C LEU A 129 0.49 -0.95 -16.99
N CYS A 130 -0.20 -1.78 -16.21
CA CYS A 130 -0.05 -3.24 -16.23
C CYS A 130 -0.58 -3.88 -17.53
N ASN A 131 -1.45 -3.20 -18.27
CA ASN A 131 -2.03 -3.71 -19.52
C ASN A 131 -1.07 -3.68 -20.72
N GLU A 132 -0.04 -2.84 -20.67
CA GLU A 132 0.87 -2.65 -21.81
C GLU A 132 2.04 -3.65 -21.87
N THR A 133 2.28 -4.44 -20.81
CA THR A 133 3.43 -5.36 -20.72
C THR A 133 3.06 -6.84 -20.90
N ASN A 134 1.80 -7.17 -21.21
CA ASN A 134 1.35 -8.53 -21.50
C ASN A 134 1.69 -9.05 -22.91
N THR A 135 2.77 -8.58 -23.54
CA THR A 135 3.51 -9.46 -24.46
C THR A 135 4.40 -10.38 -23.62
N CYS A 136 3.78 -11.39 -23.02
CA CYS A 136 4.48 -12.48 -22.34
C CYS A 136 5.34 -13.24 -23.36
N CYS A 137 6.64 -13.36 -23.08
CA CYS A 137 7.59 -14.27 -23.73
C CYS A 137 7.28 -15.75 -23.40
N CYS A 138 6.03 -16.17 -23.63
CA CYS A 138 5.58 -17.54 -23.44
C CYS A 138 4.78 -18.05 -24.66
N GLU A 139 5.21 -17.71 -25.86
CA GLU A 139 4.78 -18.39 -27.09
C GLU A 139 5.98 -18.77 -27.96
N THR A 140 6.70 -19.83 -27.56
CA THR A 140 7.43 -20.65 -28.53
C THR A 140 6.63 -21.90 -28.81
N GLY A 141 5.90 -21.85 -29.92
CA GLY A 141 5.40 -23.02 -30.60
C GLY A 141 3.91 -23.29 -30.40
N LYS A 142 3.10 -22.81 -31.36
CA LYS A 142 2.32 -23.70 -32.22
C LYS A 142 1.84 -22.95 -33.45
N THR A 143 2.24 -23.52 -34.58
CA THR A 143 1.81 -23.23 -35.94
C THR A 143 0.29 -23.05 -36.05
N HIS A 144 -0.11 -21.98 -36.75
CA HIS A 144 -1.43 -21.77 -37.32
C HIS A 144 -2.03 -23.05 -37.91
N ILE A 145 -3.18 -23.47 -37.38
CA ILE A 145 -4.20 -24.19 -38.15
C ILE A 145 -5.52 -23.53 -37.81
N SER A 146 -6.07 -22.78 -38.77
CA SER A 146 -7.42 -22.25 -38.74
C SER A 146 -8.42 -23.41 -38.74
N LEU A 147 -9.34 -23.46 -37.78
CA LEU A 147 -10.54 -24.29 -37.91
C LEU A 147 -11.78 -23.48 -37.52
N ASN A 148 -12.71 -23.49 -38.48
CA ASN A 148 -13.99 -22.78 -38.51
C ASN A 148 -14.93 -23.19 -37.38
N ASP A 149 -15.78 -22.24 -37.01
CA ASP A 149 -17.03 -22.44 -36.28
C ASP A 149 -17.90 -23.50 -36.95
N ASN A 150 -17.94 -24.70 -36.36
CA ASN A 150 -19.07 -25.64 -36.36
C ASN A 150 -18.60 -26.95 -35.72
N GLN A 151 -18.80 -27.10 -34.40
CA GLN A 151 -19.13 -28.36 -33.71
C GLN A 151 -19.12 -28.13 -32.19
N ILE A 152 -20.10 -27.37 -31.70
CA ILE A 152 -20.65 -27.61 -30.37
C ILE A 152 -21.66 -28.75 -30.58
N ILE A 153 -21.44 -29.92 -29.98
CA ILE A 153 -22.48 -30.86 -29.52
C ILE A 153 -21.80 -32.09 -28.86
N ASN A 154 -22.30 -32.41 -27.67
CA ASN A 154 -22.15 -33.64 -26.87
C ASN A 154 -20.82 -33.87 -26.15
N TYR A 155 -20.83 -33.71 -24.82
CA TYR A 155 -20.54 -34.80 -23.87
C TYR A 155 -21.05 -34.41 -22.47
N LYS A 156 -22.24 -34.92 -22.13
CA LYS A 156 -22.73 -35.12 -20.75
C LYS A 156 -23.19 -36.58 -20.67
N GLN A 157 -22.98 -37.20 -19.50
CA GLN A 157 -23.14 -38.64 -19.16
C GLN A 157 -21.87 -39.43 -19.53
N ASP A 158 -21.11 -40.04 -18.60
CA ASP A 158 -21.51 -40.90 -17.48
C ASP A 158 -20.61 -40.84 -16.22
N GLN A 159 -21.15 -41.40 -15.12
CA GLN A 159 -20.62 -41.42 -13.75
C GLN A 159 -19.58 -42.51 -13.42
N GLU A 160 -18.81 -42.20 -12.38
CA GLU A 160 -18.39 -43.05 -11.23
C GLU A 160 -17.10 -43.90 -11.22
N SER A 161 -16.42 -43.74 -10.08
CA SER A 161 -15.41 -44.59 -9.40
C SER A 161 -13.93 -44.48 -9.80
N ASN A 162 -13.14 -43.70 -9.04
CA ASN A 162 -12.05 -44.21 -8.20
C ASN A 162 -11.28 -43.09 -7.46
N SER A 163 -10.72 -43.48 -6.32
CA SER A 163 -9.96 -42.72 -5.33
C SER A 163 -8.58 -42.22 -5.78
N GLU A 164 -8.07 -41.22 -5.02
CA GLU A 164 -6.67 -40.78 -4.84
C GLU A 164 -6.18 -39.50 -5.56
N MET A 165 -5.55 -38.65 -4.73
CA MET A 165 -4.69 -37.49 -5.00
C MET A 165 -5.31 -36.22 -5.61
N ASP A 166 -5.48 -35.20 -4.76
CA ASP A 166 -5.71 -33.80 -5.14
C ASP A 166 -4.55 -33.25 -5.98
N ALA A 167 -4.71 -33.31 -7.30
CA ALA A 167 -3.95 -32.48 -8.23
C ALA A 167 -4.61 -31.09 -8.34
N PRO A 168 -3.85 -29.99 -8.38
CA PRO A 168 -4.42 -28.66 -8.58
C PRO A 168 -5.04 -28.55 -9.98
N PRO A 169 -6.11 -27.74 -10.15
CA PRO A 169 -6.79 -27.63 -11.43
C PRO A 169 -5.86 -27.05 -12.50
N PRO A 170 -6.03 -27.43 -13.78
CA PRO A 170 -5.21 -26.93 -14.87
C PRO A 170 -5.46 -25.43 -15.08
N TYR A 171 -4.39 -24.64 -15.04
CA TYR A 171 -4.35 -23.22 -15.37
C TYR A 171 -4.72 -23.03 -16.86
N GLY A 172 -5.98 -22.71 -17.13
CA GLY A 172 -6.42 -22.10 -18.38
C GLY A 172 -6.44 -20.58 -18.22
N GLU A 173 -5.93 -19.86 -19.23
CA GLU A 173 -6.05 -18.42 -19.51
C GLU A 173 -6.27 -17.48 -18.31
N SER A 174 -5.23 -16.70 -18.02
CA SER A 174 -5.13 -15.64 -17.01
C SER A 174 -6.46 -15.04 -16.58
N MET A 175 -6.90 -15.35 -15.36
CA MET A 175 -8.04 -14.71 -14.69
C MET A 175 -7.88 -13.17 -14.63
N ILE A 176 -6.64 -12.68 -14.70
CA ILE A 176 -6.31 -11.25 -14.82
C ILE A 176 -6.76 -10.69 -16.17
N GLU A 177 -6.62 -11.45 -17.27
CA GLU A 177 -7.12 -11.04 -18.59
C GLU A 177 -8.66 -10.98 -18.63
N LYS A 178 -9.34 -11.88 -17.91
CA LYS A 178 -10.82 -11.84 -17.79
C LYS A 178 -11.32 -10.63 -16.99
N LEU A 179 -10.67 -10.29 -15.88
CA LEU A 179 -11.00 -9.10 -15.08
C LEU A 179 -10.76 -7.80 -15.88
N VAL A 180 -9.70 -7.77 -16.71
CA VAL A 180 -9.37 -6.65 -17.60
C VAL A 180 -10.35 -6.52 -18.78
N LEU A 181 -10.84 -7.65 -19.32
CA LEU A 181 -11.86 -7.65 -20.36
C LEU A 181 -13.24 -7.20 -19.83
N GLU A 182 -13.60 -7.58 -18.60
CA GLU A 182 -14.81 -7.09 -17.94
C GLU A 182 -14.75 -5.58 -17.65
N TYR A 183 -13.58 -5.07 -17.23
CA TYR A 183 -13.36 -3.62 -17.05
C TYR A 183 -13.70 -2.81 -18.31
N HIS A 184 -13.21 -3.23 -19.48
CA HIS A 184 -13.51 -2.54 -20.75
C HIS A 184 -14.94 -2.75 -21.26
N SER A 185 -15.60 -3.84 -20.86
CA SER A 185 -17.02 -4.05 -21.16
C SER A 185 -17.93 -3.08 -20.39
N LYS A 186 -17.52 -2.67 -19.18
CA LYS A 186 -18.23 -1.72 -18.32
C LYS A 186 -17.83 -0.25 -18.56
N GLU A 187 -16.60 0.04 -19.01
CA GLU A 187 -16.17 1.39 -19.43
C GLU A 187 -16.99 1.94 -20.62
N LYS A 188 -17.54 1.08 -21.49
CA LYS A 188 -18.46 1.54 -22.55
C LYS A 188 -19.82 1.99 -22.04
N ILE A 189 -20.14 1.76 -20.76
CA ILE A 189 -21.47 2.02 -20.20
C ILE A 189 -21.48 3.22 -19.24
N GLU A 190 -20.43 3.53 -18.48
CA GLU A 190 -20.47 4.63 -17.48
C GLU A 190 -19.17 5.43 -17.40
N GLN A 191 -19.05 6.45 -18.25
CA GLN A 191 -18.00 7.48 -18.16
C GLN A 191 -18.55 8.78 -17.57
N LYS A 192 -19.40 8.69 -16.52
CA LYS A 192 -20.05 9.87 -15.93
C LYS A 192 -19.89 10.15 -14.44
N ASP A 193 -19.45 9.23 -13.59
CA ASP A 193 -19.27 9.56 -12.16
C ASP A 193 -18.06 8.83 -11.57
N ALA A 194 -16.88 9.44 -11.64
CA ALA A 194 -15.72 9.02 -10.85
C ALA A 194 -15.92 9.50 -9.40
N LEU A 195 -16.27 8.59 -8.51
CA LEU A 195 -16.44 8.86 -7.08
C LEU A 195 -15.06 8.98 -6.39
N ILE A 196 -14.78 10.20 -5.93
CA ILE A 196 -14.14 10.55 -4.67
C ILE A 196 -12.60 10.43 -4.60
N VAL A 197 -11.94 11.49 -5.09
CA VAL A 197 -10.83 12.16 -4.40
C VAL A 197 -11.15 13.66 -4.45
N SER A 198 -11.79 14.21 -3.43
CA SER A 198 -11.91 15.66 -3.32
C SER A 198 -10.60 16.20 -2.75
N SER A 199 -9.65 16.55 -3.62
CA SER A 199 -8.77 17.67 -3.32
C SER A 199 -9.55 18.93 -3.63
N GLU A 200 -9.61 19.88 -2.68
CA GLU A 200 -10.11 21.22 -2.98
C GLU A 200 -9.16 21.90 -3.98
N LEU A 201 -9.45 21.77 -5.28
CA LEU A 201 -9.02 22.70 -6.32
C LEU A 201 -10.22 22.96 -7.24
N VAL A 202 -11.19 23.71 -6.71
CA VAL A 202 -12.21 24.36 -7.53
C VAL A 202 -11.53 25.49 -8.31
N GLN A 203 -11.28 25.27 -9.60
CA GLN A 203 -11.59 26.21 -10.70
C GLN A 203 -11.08 25.66 -12.05
N SER A 204 -12.01 25.56 -13.02
CA SER A 204 -11.83 25.51 -14.49
C SER A 204 -12.34 24.26 -15.24
N GLU A 205 -13.62 23.92 -15.06
CA GLU A 205 -14.39 23.31 -16.16
C GLU A 205 -14.60 24.34 -17.30
N SER A 206 -13.59 24.61 -18.11
CA SER A 206 -13.80 25.39 -19.36
C SER A 206 -12.70 25.28 -20.42
N LEU A 207 -11.94 24.18 -20.52
CA LEU A 207 -10.91 24.06 -21.57
C LEU A 207 -10.83 22.71 -22.31
N LEU A 208 -11.77 21.79 -22.09
CA LEU A 208 -11.75 20.45 -22.71
C LEU A 208 -12.27 20.37 -24.17
N ASN A 209 -12.50 21.50 -24.86
CA ASN A 209 -13.12 21.48 -26.19
C ASN A 209 -12.27 21.91 -27.38
N ASN A 210 -10.94 22.08 -27.28
CA ASN A 210 -10.15 22.53 -28.44
C ASN A 210 -8.73 21.94 -28.51
N VAL A 211 -8.56 20.62 -28.64
CA VAL A 211 -7.39 20.05 -29.35
C VAL A 211 -7.79 18.76 -30.04
N ALA A 212 -8.61 18.87 -31.08
CA ALA A 212 -8.82 17.82 -32.07
C ALA A 212 -8.46 18.38 -33.45
N SER A 213 -7.16 18.56 -33.72
CA SER A 213 -6.61 18.65 -35.08
C SER A 213 -5.11 18.87 -35.05
N SER A 214 -4.33 17.85 -35.39
CA SER A 214 -3.18 17.90 -36.34
C SER A 214 -2.19 16.76 -36.05
N LEU A 215 -2.35 15.64 -36.78
CA LEU A 215 -1.21 14.78 -37.11
C LEU A 215 -0.42 15.41 -38.26
N PRO A 216 0.89 15.15 -38.34
CA PRO A 216 1.48 14.82 -39.64
C PRO A 216 2.17 13.46 -39.67
N GLU A 217 2.06 12.84 -40.86
CA GLU A 217 2.54 11.54 -41.28
C GLU A 217 4.06 11.46 -41.55
N ALA A 218 4.55 10.21 -41.44
CA ALA A 218 5.64 9.57 -42.19
C ALA A 218 7.10 10.06 -42.02
N ILE A 219 7.99 9.10 -41.73
CA ILE A 219 9.08 8.68 -42.64
C ILE A 219 9.46 7.22 -42.29
N THR A 220 9.31 6.38 -43.30
CA THR A 220 9.87 5.03 -43.44
C THR A 220 11.37 5.08 -43.72
N GLU A 221 12.18 4.24 -43.09
CA GLU A 221 13.42 3.74 -43.71
C GLU A 221 13.82 2.36 -43.15
N ASN A 222 14.02 1.43 -44.08
CA ASN A 222 14.46 0.04 -43.94
C ASN A 222 15.94 -0.05 -43.54
N TYR A 223 16.37 -1.13 -42.86
CA TYR A 223 17.58 -1.93 -43.15
C TYR A 223 17.54 -3.19 -42.23
N SER A 224 17.08 -4.33 -42.73
CA SER A 224 17.85 -5.44 -43.34
C SER A 224 18.43 -6.45 -42.33
N TYR A 225 17.82 -7.64 -42.34
CA TYR A 225 18.27 -8.90 -41.73
C TYR A 225 19.62 -9.39 -42.27
N CYS A 226 20.44 -10.01 -41.42
CA CYS A 226 21.37 -11.09 -41.80
C CYS A 226 21.60 -12.07 -40.65
N ASN A 227 21.40 -13.35 -40.94
CA ASN A 227 21.42 -14.51 -40.03
C ASN A 227 22.84 -15.06 -39.76
N SER A 228 23.16 -15.35 -38.48
CA SER A 228 23.80 -16.57 -37.91
C SER A 228 25.12 -17.14 -38.49
N PRO A 229 25.76 -18.22 -37.93
CA PRO A 229 25.92 -18.72 -36.54
C PRO A 229 27.42 -19.03 -36.19
N LYS A 230 27.75 -19.34 -34.91
CA LYS A 230 28.60 -20.49 -34.46
C LYS A 230 29.13 -20.37 -33.01
N ASN A 231 28.73 -21.36 -32.20
CA ASN A 231 29.43 -22.22 -31.24
C ASN A 231 30.72 -21.81 -30.49
N GLU A 232 30.69 -22.20 -29.19
CA GLU A 232 31.71 -22.93 -28.39
C GLU A 232 32.67 -22.20 -27.43
N SER A 233 32.34 -22.36 -26.13
CA SER A 233 33.19 -22.87 -25.03
C SER A 233 34.23 -21.98 -24.31
N MET A 234 34.19 -22.11 -22.96
CA MET A 234 35.29 -22.08 -21.99
C MET A 234 36.18 -20.82 -21.88
N GLN A 235 36.07 -20.08 -20.77
CA GLN A 235 37.08 -20.15 -19.69
C GLN A 235 36.84 -19.12 -18.57
N ASP A 236 36.65 -19.66 -17.36
CA ASP A 236 37.04 -19.04 -16.11
C ASP A 236 38.49 -18.54 -16.16
N ARG A 237 38.69 -17.27 -15.77
CA ARG A 237 39.89 -16.66 -15.14
C ARG A 237 40.09 -15.22 -15.60
N LYS A 238 39.42 -14.26 -14.94
CA LYS A 238 39.95 -12.92 -14.61
C LYS A 238 38.90 -12.08 -13.87
N LEU A 239 38.60 -12.44 -12.62
CA LEU A 239 37.87 -11.58 -11.68
C LEU A 239 38.66 -11.34 -10.39
N ASN A 240 39.99 -11.29 -10.49
CA ASN A 240 40.88 -10.89 -9.40
C ASN A 240 42.04 -10.13 -10.03
N LEU A 241 41.93 -8.80 -10.05
CA LEU A 241 42.96 -7.78 -10.27
C LEU A 241 42.27 -6.55 -10.86
N LEU A 242 41.65 -5.72 -10.02
CA LEU A 242 41.37 -4.28 -10.25
C LEU A 242 40.76 -3.69 -8.97
N HIS A 243 41.44 -3.89 -7.84
CA HIS A 243 41.29 -3.07 -6.63
C HIS A 243 42.69 -2.75 -6.11
N ARG A 244 43.41 -1.93 -6.88
CA ARG A 244 44.52 -1.12 -6.39
C ARG A 244 44.92 -0.17 -7.51
N GLU A 245 45.12 1.09 -7.15
CA GLU A 245 45.68 2.16 -7.98
C GLU A 245 44.69 2.99 -8.81
N GLU A 246 43.86 3.80 -8.13
CA GLU A 246 43.51 5.13 -8.64
C GLU A 246 43.56 6.16 -7.51
N ARG A 247 44.78 6.58 -7.17
CA ARG A 247 45.07 7.92 -6.64
C ARG A 247 46.28 8.44 -7.39
N SER A 248 46.06 9.40 -8.29
CA SER A 248 46.83 10.65 -8.46
C SER A 248 46.92 11.13 -9.93
N ASN A 249 46.43 12.37 -10.13
CA ASN A 249 46.91 13.45 -11.00
C ASN A 249 46.87 13.25 -12.55
N ILE A 250 45.95 13.89 -13.29
CA ILE A 250 45.90 15.30 -13.80
C ILE A 250 46.52 15.49 -15.21
N ALA A 251 45.67 16.05 -16.10
CA ALA A 251 45.88 16.93 -17.27
C ALA A 251 46.01 16.35 -18.72
N ASP A 252 45.04 16.80 -19.55
CA ASP A 252 45.07 17.30 -20.94
C ASP A 252 45.63 16.41 -22.08
N THR A 253 45.06 16.25 -23.28
CA THR A 253 43.94 16.86 -24.03
C THR A 253 43.56 15.96 -25.23
N ASP A 254 42.28 16.09 -25.63
CA ASP A 254 41.68 16.00 -26.98
C ASP A 254 41.50 14.71 -27.81
N SER A 255 40.19 14.44 -27.99
CA SER A 255 39.45 14.18 -29.24
C SER A 255 39.31 12.73 -29.74
N ALA A 256 38.14 12.13 -29.44
CA ALA A 256 37.30 11.41 -30.41
C ALA A 256 35.96 10.97 -29.77
N SER A 257 34.86 11.51 -30.32
CA SER A 257 33.52 10.89 -30.42
C SER A 257 32.90 10.24 -29.16
N LYS A 258 32.34 11.08 -28.29
CA LYS A 258 31.30 10.68 -27.31
C LYS A 258 29.95 10.52 -28.01
N CYS A 259 29.44 9.30 -28.11
CA CYS A 259 28.00 9.08 -28.10
C CYS A 259 27.54 9.32 -26.66
N LYS A 260 27.21 10.57 -26.33
CA LYS A 260 26.64 10.93 -25.03
C LYS A 260 25.24 10.33 -24.96
N VAL A 261 25.09 9.23 -24.23
CA VAL A 261 23.81 8.96 -23.54
C VAL A 261 23.57 10.19 -22.67
N SER A 262 22.58 10.99 -23.05
CA SER A 262 22.13 12.13 -22.28
C SER A 262 21.81 11.64 -20.86
N LYS A 263 22.49 12.21 -19.85
CA LYS A 263 22.06 12.14 -18.46
C LYS A 263 20.60 12.58 -18.40
N CYS A 264 19.67 11.64 -18.28
CA CYS A 264 18.33 11.94 -17.83
C CYS A 264 18.48 12.26 -16.33
N GLY A 265 18.26 13.52 -15.97
CA GLY A 265 18.23 13.96 -14.58
C GLY A 265 17.12 13.26 -13.81
N ASN A 266 17.38 13.03 -12.53
CA ASN A 266 16.53 12.43 -11.49
C ASN A 266 16.79 10.93 -11.25
N ILE A 267 17.89 10.64 -10.55
CA ILE A 267 18.03 9.39 -9.82
C ILE A 267 16.99 9.42 -8.70
N VAL A 268 15.87 8.72 -8.88
CA VAL A 268 14.85 8.60 -7.83
C VAL A 268 15.44 7.74 -6.70
N SER A 269 15.28 8.21 -5.47
CA SER A 269 15.78 7.53 -4.28
C SER A 269 14.66 7.22 -3.30
N THR A 270 14.80 6.11 -2.59
CA THR A 270 13.90 5.70 -1.51
C THR A 270 14.65 5.55 -0.19
N THR A 271 13.99 5.17 0.90
CA THR A 271 14.62 4.93 2.21
C THR A 271 14.35 3.50 2.68
N LEU A 272 15.15 3.00 3.63
CA LEU A 272 14.91 1.69 4.25
C LEU A 272 13.56 1.67 5.00
N ASN A 273 13.17 2.80 5.58
CA ASN A 273 11.85 2.96 6.18
C ASN A 273 10.73 2.77 5.14
N ASN A 274 10.81 3.43 3.99
CA ASN A 274 9.81 3.28 2.92
C ASN A 274 9.75 1.85 2.35
N LEU A 275 10.90 1.19 2.17
CA LEU A 275 10.95 -0.23 1.76
C LEU A 275 10.30 -1.15 2.80
N SER A 276 10.48 -0.84 4.09
CA SER A 276 9.83 -1.57 5.19
C SER A 276 8.32 -1.33 5.19
N LYS A 277 7.88 -0.09 4.94
CA LYS A 277 6.46 0.27 4.79
C LYS A 277 5.82 -0.46 3.61
N ALA A 278 6.48 -0.56 2.45
CA ALA A 278 5.97 -1.32 1.30
C ALA A 278 5.71 -2.81 1.66
N LYS A 279 6.58 -3.43 2.45
CA LYS A 279 6.37 -4.79 2.98
C LYS A 279 5.22 -4.85 3.99
N ALA A 280 5.10 -3.84 4.86
CA ALA A 280 4.04 -3.75 5.86
C ALA A 280 2.66 -3.56 5.21
N THR A 281 2.56 -2.82 4.10
CA THR A 281 1.32 -2.63 3.34
C THR A 281 0.71 -3.96 2.89
N LEU A 282 1.52 -4.94 2.47
CA LEU A 282 1.02 -6.29 2.14
C LEU A 282 0.31 -6.96 3.33
N ARG A 283 0.77 -6.72 4.57
CA ARG A 283 0.12 -7.25 5.77
C ARG A 283 -1.12 -6.47 6.16
N GLN A 284 -1.15 -5.17 5.87
CA GLN A 284 -2.35 -4.35 6.05
C GLN A 284 -3.48 -4.85 5.14
N PHE A 285 -3.18 -5.25 3.90
CA PHE A 285 -4.16 -5.92 3.04
C PHE A 285 -4.73 -7.20 3.66
N VAL A 286 -3.92 -7.98 4.37
CA VAL A 286 -4.41 -9.16 5.09
C VAL A 286 -5.40 -8.73 6.18
N ARG A 287 -5.00 -7.79 7.04
CA ARG A 287 -5.83 -7.27 8.14
C ARG A 287 -7.17 -6.75 7.62
N ASP A 288 -7.13 -5.86 6.63
CA ASP A 288 -8.30 -5.09 6.21
C ASP A 288 -9.14 -5.77 5.13
N TRP A 289 -8.57 -6.62 4.27
CA TRP A 289 -9.23 -7.08 3.05
C TRP A 289 -9.07 -8.57 2.77
N SER A 290 -8.69 -9.39 3.76
CA SER A 290 -8.72 -10.85 3.61
C SER A 290 -9.65 -11.51 4.62
N GLU A 291 -10.09 -12.75 4.33
CA GLU A 291 -10.86 -13.55 5.30
C GLU A 291 -10.01 -13.86 6.55
N GLU A 292 -8.69 -13.99 6.38
CA GLU A 292 -7.77 -14.25 7.48
C GLU A 292 -7.72 -13.10 8.50
N GLY A 293 -7.84 -11.86 8.03
CA GLY A 293 -7.89 -10.67 8.88
C GLY A 293 -9.19 -10.53 9.68
N LYS A 294 -10.22 -11.34 9.42
CA LYS A 294 -11.55 -11.18 10.03
C LYS A 294 -11.54 -11.22 11.55
N ILE A 295 -10.71 -12.08 12.16
CA ILE A 295 -10.59 -12.15 13.62
C ILE A 295 -10.05 -10.83 14.18
N GLU A 296 -9.04 -10.24 13.53
CA GLU A 296 -8.50 -8.93 13.93
C GLU A 296 -9.52 -7.81 13.78
N ARG A 297 -10.29 -7.83 12.69
CA ARG A 297 -11.38 -6.89 12.45
C ARG A 297 -12.47 -7.03 13.48
N SER A 298 -12.90 -8.24 13.82
CA SER A 298 -13.91 -8.43 14.86
C SER A 298 -13.44 -7.99 16.25
N GLN A 299 -12.15 -8.14 16.56
CA GLN A 299 -11.58 -7.63 17.81
C GLN A 299 -11.53 -6.09 17.86
N SER A 300 -11.31 -5.44 16.71
CA SER A 300 -10.99 -4.00 16.65
C SER A 300 -12.15 -3.13 16.17
N TYR A 301 -12.90 -3.57 15.16
CA TYR A 301 -13.91 -2.80 14.43
C TYR A 301 -15.31 -3.03 14.99
N ASP A 302 -15.70 -4.28 15.26
CA ASP A 302 -17.04 -4.60 15.80
C ASP A 302 -17.37 -3.77 17.06
N PRO A 303 -16.46 -3.60 18.05
CA PRO A 303 -16.71 -2.73 19.21
C PRO A 303 -17.06 -1.27 18.88
N LEU A 304 -16.47 -0.74 17.81
CA LEU A 304 -16.67 0.64 17.37
C LEU A 304 -17.98 0.78 16.60
N LEU A 305 -18.29 -0.20 15.74
CA LEU A 305 -19.55 -0.27 14.99
C LEU A 305 -20.76 -0.49 15.93
N GLU A 306 -20.60 -1.32 16.95
CA GLU A 306 -21.59 -1.53 18.02
C GLU A 306 -21.83 -0.24 18.81
N ALA A 307 -20.77 0.49 19.16
CA ALA A 307 -20.90 1.79 19.83
C ALA A 307 -21.68 2.79 18.96
N LEU A 308 -21.35 2.86 17.67
CA LEU A 308 -22.00 3.74 16.71
C LEU A 308 -23.50 3.42 16.58
N THR A 309 -23.86 2.15 16.33
CA THR A 309 -25.27 1.74 16.19
C THR A 309 -26.09 1.90 17.46
N LYS A 310 -25.47 1.70 18.63
CA LYS A 310 -26.13 1.86 19.93
C LYS A 310 -26.36 3.31 20.33
N HIS A 311 -25.37 4.18 20.11
CA HIS A 311 -25.37 5.54 20.64
C HIS A 311 -25.72 6.61 19.58
N LEU A 312 -25.60 6.29 18.30
CA LEU A 312 -25.94 7.16 17.18
C LEU A 312 -26.78 6.40 16.13
N PRO A 313 -27.99 5.93 16.48
CA PRO A 313 -28.84 5.20 15.54
C PRO A 313 -29.27 6.09 14.37
N ILE A 314 -29.30 5.52 13.16
CA ILE A 314 -29.83 6.20 11.98
C ILE A 314 -31.35 6.31 12.11
N LEU A 315 -31.88 7.53 12.08
CA LEU A 315 -33.31 7.80 12.17
C LEU A 315 -33.85 8.22 10.80
N LYS A 316 -34.96 7.61 10.39
CA LYS A 316 -35.54 7.76 9.04
C LYS A 316 -35.84 9.21 8.62
N ASP A 317 -36.18 10.07 9.58
CA ASP A 317 -36.60 11.46 9.35
C ASP A 317 -35.52 12.49 9.72
N LYS A 318 -34.26 12.06 9.86
CA LYS A 318 -33.11 12.92 10.18
C LYS A 318 -32.05 12.83 9.08
N PRO A 319 -31.22 13.88 8.91
CA PRO A 319 -30.00 13.77 8.11
C PRO A 319 -29.17 12.57 8.56
N LEU A 320 -28.47 11.94 7.62
CA LEU A 320 -27.54 10.85 7.94
C LEU A 320 -26.45 11.37 8.88
N PRO A 321 -26.17 10.67 9.99
CA PRO A 321 -25.09 11.08 10.88
C PRO A 321 -23.74 10.98 10.16
N ARG A 322 -22.87 11.97 10.37
CA ARG A 322 -21.53 12.06 9.79
C ARG A 322 -20.48 11.48 10.73
N VAL A 323 -19.72 10.53 10.25
CA VAL A 323 -18.71 9.79 11.03
C VAL A 323 -17.31 10.01 10.46
N LEU A 324 -16.40 10.49 11.30
CA LEU A 324 -14.99 10.64 10.95
C LEU A 324 -14.17 9.46 11.48
N ILE A 325 -13.26 8.94 10.66
CA ILE A 325 -12.34 7.85 11.01
C ILE A 325 -10.89 8.31 10.76
N PRO A 326 -10.24 8.94 11.77
CA PRO A 326 -8.83 9.30 11.68
C PRO A 326 -7.92 8.06 11.66
N GLY A 327 -6.85 8.11 10.86
CA GLY A 327 -5.95 6.97 10.67
C GLY A 327 -6.65 5.77 10.03
N ALA A 328 -7.39 6.01 8.93
CA ALA A 328 -8.26 5.03 8.32
C ALA A 328 -7.54 3.83 7.68
N GLY A 329 -6.21 3.88 7.51
CA GLY A 329 -5.44 2.78 6.94
C GLY A 329 -5.90 2.43 5.53
N LEU A 330 -6.27 1.17 5.28
CA LEU A 330 -6.79 0.75 3.97
C LEU A 330 -8.30 0.96 3.81
N GLY A 331 -8.95 1.64 4.76
CA GLY A 331 -10.33 2.07 4.66
C GLY A 331 -11.36 0.98 4.97
N ARG A 332 -11.00 -0.16 5.55
CA ARG A 332 -11.98 -1.21 5.86
C ARG A 332 -13.00 -0.79 6.92
N LEU A 333 -12.55 -0.17 8.02
CA LEU A 333 -13.48 0.35 9.04
C LEU A 333 -14.39 1.44 8.44
N LEU A 334 -13.83 2.32 7.62
CA LEU A 334 -14.58 3.33 6.87
C LEU A 334 -15.68 2.69 6.00
N PHE A 335 -15.34 1.64 5.26
CA PHE A 335 -16.29 0.88 4.45
C PHE A 335 -17.40 0.21 5.27
N GLU A 336 -17.08 -0.43 6.41
CA GLU A 336 -18.10 -1.06 7.25
C GLU A 336 -19.05 0.00 7.86
N VAL A 337 -18.55 1.19 8.21
CA VAL A 337 -19.39 2.33 8.64
C VAL A 337 -20.33 2.78 7.51
N ALA A 338 -19.83 2.93 6.29
CA ALA A 338 -20.65 3.31 5.14
C ALA A 338 -21.71 2.26 4.81
N LYS A 339 -21.36 0.98 4.90
CA LYS A 339 -22.26 -0.16 4.72
C LYS A 339 -23.38 -0.23 5.76
N LEU A 340 -23.16 0.31 6.96
CA LEU A 340 -24.22 0.50 7.96
C LEU A 340 -25.18 1.65 7.62
N GLY A 341 -24.89 2.44 6.58
CA GLY A 341 -25.73 3.53 6.08
C GLY A 341 -25.34 4.93 6.57
N TYR A 342 -24.20 5.08 7.25
CA TYR A 342 -23.72 6.38 7.72
C TYR A 342 -23.06 7.17 6.58
N ALA A 343 -23.11 8.49 6.68
CA ALA A 343 -22.21 9.36 5.94
C ALA A 343 -20.84 9.32 6.64
N CYS A 344 -19.75 9.12 5.92
CA CYS A 344 -18.46 8.98 6.57
C CYS A 344 -17.27 9.46 5.74
N GLN A 345 -16.22 9.86 6.46
CA GLN A 345 -14.94 10.22 5.91
C GLN A 345 -13.81 9.54 6.68
N GLY A 346 -12.90 8.91 5.97
CA GLY A 346 -11.63 8.48 6.50
C GLY A 346 -10.60 9.60 6.37
N ASN A 347 -9.63 9.64 7.28
CA ASN A 347 -8.45 10.48 7.12
C ASN A 347 -7.19 9.63 7.22
N GLU A 348 -6.23 9.86 6.33
CA GLU A 348 -4.96 9.14 6.31
C GLU A 348 -3.83 10.05 5.82
N LEU A 349 -2.65 9.93 6.44
CA LEU A 349 -1.47 10.73 6.12
C LEU A 349 -0.47 9.94 5.25
N SER A 350 -0.38 8.63 5.45
CA SER A 350 0.62 7.80 4.79
C SER A 350 0.27 7.56 3.33
N TYR A 351 1.12 8.06 2.42
CA TYR A 351 1.01 7.74 0.98
C TYR A 351 0.93 6.25 0.69
N ALA A 352 1.63 5.40 1.47
CA ALA A 352 1.56 3.96 1.30
C ALA A 352 0.15 3.39 1.60
N MET A 353 -0.55 3.95 2.57
CA MET A 353 -1.93 3.55 2.89
C MET A 353 -2.93 4.18 1.92
N LEU A 354 -2.74 5.44 1.54
CA LEU A 354 -3.58 6.14 0.56
C LEU A 354 -3.57 5.46 -0.82
N LEU A 355 -2.38 5.09 -1.33
CA LEU A 355 -2.26 4.37 -2.60
C LEU A 355 -2.95 3.00 -2.53
N ALA A 356 -2.75 2.28 -1.43
CA ALA A 356 -3.34 0.96 -1.22
C ALA A 356 -4.86 1.00 -0.99
N SER A 357 -5.36 1.98 -0.25
CA SER A 357 -6.79 2.19 0.01
C SER A 357 -7.50 2.60 -1.28
N ASN A 358 -6.93 3.53 -2.06
CA ASN A 358 -7.47 3.90 -3.36
C ASN A 358 -7.60 2.68 -4.29
N PHE A 359 -6.59 1.80 -4.33
CA PHE A 359 -6.66 0.60 -5.14
C PHE A 359 -7.82 -0.33 -4.74
N VAL A 360 -7.92 -0.70 -3.46
CA VAL A 360 -8.93 -1.69 -3.02
C VAL A 360 -10.35 -1.13 -2.96
N LEU A 361 -10.50 0.16 -2.70
CA LEU A 361 -11.81 0.82 -2.68
C LEU A 361 -12.36 1.07 -4.09
N ASN A 362 -11.49 1.32 -5.07
CA ASN A 362 -11.90 1.85 -6.38
C ASN A 362 -11.58 0.95 -7.58
N TYR A 363 -10.69 -0.05 -7.47
CA TYR A 363 -10.19 -0.81 -8.63
C TYR A 363 -10.32 -2.33 -8.51
N ILE A 364 -10.77 -2.88 -7.39
CA ILE A 364 -11.00 -4.33 -7.24
C ILE A 364 -12.47 -4.61 -6.97
N PHE A 365 -13.11 -5.31 -7.91
CA PHE A 365 -14.55 -5.56 -7.88
C PHE A 365 -14.92 -7.02 -7.62
N GLU A 366 -13.98 -7.95 -7.81
CA GLU A 366 -14.22 -9.38 -7.63
C GLU A 366 -13.56 -9.89 -6.34
N PRO A 367 -14.33 -10.50 -5.41
CA PRO A 367 -13.77 -11.10 -4.22
C PRO A 367 -12.74 -12.19 -4.52
N ASN A 368 -11.68 -12.25 -3.73
CA ASN A 368 -10.59 -13.23 -3.80
C ASN A 368 -9.86 -13.28 -5.15
N SER A 369 -9.89 -12.19 -5.93
CA SER A 369 -9.29 -12.10 -7.26
C SER A 369 -7.79 -11.88 -7.28
N ILE A 370 -7.20 -11.43 -6.16
CA ILE A 370 -5.77 -11.14 -6.04
C ILE A 370 -5.13 -12.06 -5.01
N VAL A 371 -3.97 -12.63 -5.36
CA VAL A 371 -3.17 -13.50 -4.48
C VAL A 371 -1.91 -12.77 -4.01
N LEU A 372 -1.71 -12.74 -2.70
CA LEU A 372 -0.55 -12.16 -2.02
C LEU A 372 0.25 -13.23 -1.28
N TYR A 373 1.54 -12.95 -1.04
CA TYR A 373 2.44 -13.70 -0.18
C TYR A 373 3.02 -12.80 0.93
N PRO A 374 2.18 -12.30 1.85
CA PRO A 374 2.53 -11.23 2.79
C PRO A 374 3.60 -11.65 3.82
N TYR A 375 3.81 -12.96 3.99
CA TYR A 375 4.71 -13.54 4.97
C TYR A 375 6.03 -14.04 4.37
N VAL A 376 6.31 -13.83 3.08
CA VAL A 376 7.40 -14.48 2.33
C VAL A 376 8.78 -14.38 3.00
N LEU A 377 9.09 -13.25 3.64
CA LEU A 377 10.35 -13.03 4.38
C LEU A 377 10.27 -13.29 5.89
N SER A 378 9.13 -13.74 6.43
CA SER A 378 8.99 -14.16 7.83
C SER A 378 9.58 -15.54 8.06
N LEU A 379 10.92 -15.62 8.16
CA LEU A 379 11.63 -16.89 8.27
C LEU A 379 11.72 -17.43 9.70
N SER A 380 11.57 -16.56 10.70
CA SER A 380 11.56 -16.92 12.12
C SER A 380 10.15 -17.32 12.60
N ASN A 381 10.08 -18.13 13.67
CA ASN A 381 8.83 -18.52 14.33
C ASN A 381 7.84 -19.24 13.40
N ARG A 382 8.33 -20.12 12.53
CA ARG A 382 7.50 -20.92 11.62
C ARG A 382 7.38 -22.35 12.11
N PRO A 383 6.15 -22.85 12.37
CA PRO A 383 5.92 -24.26 12.64
C PRO A 383 6.19 -25.15 11.41
N LYS A 384 5.85 -24.69 10.20
CA LYS A 384 6.03 -25.44 8.95
C LYS A 384 6.84 -24.67 7.91
N LYS A 385 7.50 -25.43 7.04
CA LYS A 385 8.33 -24.91 5.94
C LYS A 385 7.56 -24.00 4.98
N SER A 386 6.30 -24.33 4.71
CA SER A 386 5.42 -23.63 3.76
C SER A 386 4.78 -22.35 4.32
N ASP A 387 4.85 -22.09 5.63
CA ASP A 387 4.01 -21.06 6.27
C ASP A 387 4.32 -19.63 5.81
N ASN A 388 5.55 -19.32 5.42
CA ASN A 388 5.90 -18.01 4.86
C ASN A 388 5.52 -17.85 3.39
N THR A 389 5.46 -18.94 2.62
CA THR A 389 5.15 -18.93 1.19
C THR A 389 3.70 -19.30 0.91
N ARG A 390 2.85 -19.32 1.94
CA ARG A 390 1.42 -19.54 1.76
C ARG A 390 0.76 -18.32 1.10
N PRO A 391 -0.18 -18.55 0.17
CA PRO A 391 -0.95 -17.47 -0.43
C PRO A 391 -2.02 -16.94 0.54
N VAL A 392 -2.40 -15.68 0.36
CA VAL A 392 -3.59 -15.04 0.96
C VAL A 392 -4.34 -14.32 -0.16
N THR A 393 -5.66 -14.44 -0.22
CA THR A 393 -6.50 -13.79 -1.24
C THR A 393 -7.16 -12.52 -0.72
N ILE A 394 -7.29 -11.52 -1.60
CA ILE A 394 -8.01 -10.25 -1.35
C ILE A 394 -8.81 -9.84 -2.62
N PRO A 395 -9.80 -8.94 -2.48
CA PRO A 395 -10.48 -8.61 -1.23
C PRO A 395 -11.43 -9.74 -0.81
N ASP A 396 -11.69 -9.93 0.49
CA ASP A 396 -12.71 -10.88 0.97
C ASP A 396 -14.14 -10.44 0.62
N ILE A 397 -14.33 -9.14 0.40
CA ILE A 397 -15.60 -8.50 0.08
C ILE A 397 -15.38 -7.40 -0.96
N SER A 398 -16.29 -7.29 -1.92
CA SER A 398 -16.23 -6.23 -2.92
C SER A 398 -16.98 -4.99 -2.45
N VAL A 399 -16.34 -3.82 -2.53
CA VAL A 399 -16.92 -2.53 -2.10
C VAL A 399 -18.11 -2.14 -2.97
N SER A 400 -18.01 -2.35 -4.29
CA SER A 400 -19.05 -1.98 -5.25
C SER A 400 -20.38 -2.73 -5.06
N ASN A 401 -20.37 -3.82 -4.29
CA ASN A 401 -21.59 -4.57 -3.98
C ASN A 401 -22.42 -3.93 -2.86
N TYR A 402 -21.88 -2.92 -2.16
CA TYR A 402 -22.52 -2.30 -0.99
C TYR A 402 -22.56 -0.77 -1.05
N ILE A 403 -21.63 -0.15 -1.77
CA ILE A 403 -21.55 1.30 -1.92
C ILE A 403 -22.02 1.67 -3.32
N GLU A 404 -23.16 2.35 -3.39
CA GLU A 404 -23.76 2.84 -4.63
C GLU A 404 -23.42 4.32 -4.87
N SER A 405 -23.69 4.80 -6.11
CA SER A 405 -23.58 6.22 -6.42
C SER A 405 -24.51 7.06 -5.53
N GLY A 406 -23.96 8.08 -4.88
CA GLY A 406 -24.68 8.94 -3.93
C GLY A 406 -24.46 8.62 -2.46
N HIS A 407 -23.74 7.54 -2.12
CA HIS A 407 -23.24 7.36 -0.74
C HIS A 407 -22.20 8.44 -0.39
N ASP A 408 -22.35 9.08 0.77
CA ASP A 408 -21.33 9.98 1.33
C ASP A 408 -20.23 9.14 1.98
N PHE A 409 -19.26 8.71 1.18
CA PHE A 409 -18.17 7.79 1.53
C PHE A 409 -16.84 8.31 1.00
N SER A 410 -16.05 9.00 1.83
CA SER A 410 -14.83 9.68 1.35
C SER A 410 -13.56 9.39 2.13
N MET A 411 -12.41 9.68 1.53
CA MET A 411 -11.09 9.61 2.15
C MET A 411 -10.37 10.94 1.95
N CYS A 412 -9.85 11.53 3.03
CA CYS A 412 -9.11 12.79 3.03
C CYS A 412 -7.63 12.54 3.35
N ALA A 413 -6.75 12.98 2.45
CA ALA A 413 -5.31 12.83 2.59
C ALA A 413 -4.69 14.01 3.36
N GLY A 414 -3.87 13.72 4.38
CA GLY A 414 -3.06 14.69 5.12
C GLY A 414 -3.13 14.52 6.64
N GLU A 415 -2.48 15.43 7.37
CA GLU A 415 -2.35 15.34 8.84
C GLU A 415 -3.67 15.73 9.54
N PHE A 416 -4.05 14.94 10.55
CA PHE A 416 -5.36 15.03 11.20
C PHE A 416 -5.60 16.39 11.89
N VAL A 417 -4.65 16.88 12.68
CA VAL A 417 -4.81 18.17 13.36
C VAL A 417 -4.83 19.31 12.34
N GLU A 418 -3.95 19.28 11.34
CA GLU A 418 -3.88 20.30 10.29
C GLU A 418 -5.21 20.45 9.54
N ILE A 419 -5.80 19.33 9.11
CA ILE A 419 -7.05 19.33 8.33
C ILE A 419 -8.25 19.73 9.20
N TYR A 420 -8.36 19.15 10.40
CA TYR A 420 -9.62 19.16 11.15
C TYR A 420 -9.67 20.16 12.30
N SER A 421 -8.55 20.74 12.74
CA SER A 421 -8.52 21.68 13.90
C SER A 421 -9.36 22.95 13.72
N LYS A 422 -9.63 23.35 12.47
CA LYS A 422 -10.44 24.54 12.14
C LYS A 422 -11.93 24.23 11.97
N GLN A 423 -12.32 22.96 12.00
CA GLN A 423 -13.71 22.55 11.90
C GLN A 423 -14.33 22.49 13.30
N HIS A 424 -15.59 22.90 13.39
CA HIS A 424 -16.33 22.98 14.64
C HIS A 424 -17.66 22.29 14.50
N GLU A 425 -17.92 21.31 15.37
CA GLU A 425 -19.22 20.63 15.49
C GLU A 425 -19.74 20.07 14.14
N CYS A 426 -18.83 19.59 13.28
CA CYS A 426 -19.11 19.14 11.91
C CYS A 426 -19.36 17.64 11.79
N TRP A 427 -19.09 16.87 12.85
CA TRP A 427 -19.13 15.41 12.86
C TRP A 427 -19.96 14.91 14.02
N ASP A 428 -20.87 13.97 13.78
CA ASP A 428 -21.72 13.39 14.83
C ASP A 428 -20.99 12.30 15.62
N ALA A 429 -20.01 11.64 14.99
CA ALA A 429 -19.12 10.70 15.65
C ALA A 429 -17.68 10.75 15.13
N VAL A 430 -16.74 10.41 16.01
CA VAL A 430 -15.33 10.10 15.67
C VAL A 430 -15.01 8.69 16.16
N LEU A 431 -14.46 7.85 15.27
CA LEU A 431 -14.00 6.50 15.60
C LEU A 431 -12.48 6.43 15.47
N THR A 432 -11.77 6.16 16.56
CA THR A 432 -10.31 6.00 16.55
C THR A 432 -9.92 4.55 16.81
N CYS A 433 -9.20 3.92 15.88
CA CYS A 433 -8.77 2.53 15.97
C CYS A 433 -7.25 2.43 15.78
N PHE A 434 -6.49 2.11 16.83
CA PHE A 434 -5.01 2.10 16.78
C PHE A 434 -4.43 3.42 16.21
N PHE A 435 -4.95 4.56 16.70
CA PHE A 435 -4.65 5.89 16.15
C PHE A 435 -4.10 6.88 17.18
N LEU A 436 -4.60 6.91 18.43
CA LEU A 436 -4.25 7.99 19.36
C LEU A 436 -2.75 8.04 19.71
N ASP A 437 -2.09 6.90 19.65
CA ASP A 437 -0.67 6.72 19.91
C ASP A 437 0.23 7.08 18.72
N THR A 438 -0.35 7.48 17.57
CA THR A 438 0.41 8.04 16.44
C THR A 438 0.71 9.52 16.62
N ALA A 439 0.16 10.18 17.64
CA ALA A 439 0.34 11.61 17.86
C ALA A 439 1.73 11.94 18.40
N ARG A 440 2.36 13.02 17.89
CA ARG A 440 3.47 13.70 18.59
C ARG A 440 2.99 14.32 19.91
N ASN A 441 1.79 14.89 19.87
CA ASN A 441 1.10 15.48 21.02
C ASN A 441 -0.32 14.94 21.11
N ILE A 442 -0.54 13.92 21.94
CA ILE A 442 -1.87 13.31 22.11
C ILE A 442 -2.93 14.32 22.59
N LEU A 443 -2.54 15.37 23.31
CA LEU A 443 -3.46 16.42 23.73
C LEU A 443 -3.98 17.24 22.55
N ALA A 444 -3.21 17.39 21.47
CA ALA A 444 -3.68 18.04 20.24
C ALA A 444 -4.77 17.19 19.58
N TYR A 445 -4.59 15.87 19.48
CA TYR A 445 -5.62 14.97 18.95
C TYR A 445 -6.91 15.05 19.77
N ILE A 446 -6.81 14.98 21.10
CA ILE A 446 -7.99 15.05 21.98
C ILE A 446 -8.71 16.40 21.82
N ARG A 447 -7.99 17.52 21.78
CA ARG A 447 -8.59 18.85 21.55
C ARG A 447 -9.29 18.95 20.21
N THR A 448 -8.69 18.45 19.13
CA THR A 448 -9.31 18.41 17.81
C THR A 448 -10.60 17.57 17.84
N ILE A 449 -10.61 16.42 18.49
CA ILE A 449 -11.83 15.60 18.63
C ILE A 449 -12.91 16.34 19.43
N ILE A 450 -12.54 17.06 20.51
CA ILE A 450 -13.47 17.90 21.29
C ILE A 450 -14.12 18.98 20.43
N THR A 451 -13.37 19.62 19.51
CA THR A 451 -13.90 20.69 18.65
C THR A 451 -14.76 20.14 17.52
N LEU A 452 -14.43 18.96 16.99
CA LEU A 452 -15.16 18.35 15.88
C LEU A 452 -16.58 17.91 16.24
N LEU A 453 -16.79 17.49 17.50
CA LEU A 453 -18.03 16.89 17.96
C LEU A 453 -18.98 17.95 18.55
N PRO A 454 -20.25 18.01 18.13
CA PRO A 454 -21.29 18.76 18.82
C PRO A 454 -21.57 18.12 20.18
N ARG A 455 -22.28 18.84 21.05
CA ARG A 455 -22.83 18.26 22.29
C ARG A 455 -23.68 17.03 21.99
N GLY A 456 -23.49 15.96 22.75
CA GLY A 456 -24.09 14.65 22.49
C GLY A 456 -23.39 13.82 21.41
N GLY A 457 -22.41 14.38 20.69
CA GLY A 457 -21.59 13.66 19.71
C GLY A 457 -20.77 12.54 20.36
N ILE A 458 -20.48 11.51 19.58
CA ILE A 458 -19.89 10.26 20.07
C ILE A 458 -18.41 10.18 19.72
N TRP A 459 -17.58 9.81 20.70
CA TRP A 459 -16.23 9.36 20.45
C TRP A 459 -16.08 7.91 20.95
N ALA A 460 -15.81 6.99 20.03
CA ALA A 460 -15.44 5.62 20.36
C ALA A 460 -13.98 5.36 19.98
N ASN A 461 -13.25 4.75 20.90
CA ASN A 461 -11.83 4.45 20.73
C ASN A 461 -11.54 2.98 21.03
N LEU A 462 -10.65 2.37 20.24
CA LEU A 462 -10.01 1.11 20.57
C LEU A 462 -8.55 1.14 20.11
N GLY A 463 -7.61 1.07 21.06
CA GLY A 463 -6.19 1.01 20.71
C GLY A 463 -5.28 0.85 21.92
N PRO A 464 -4.01 0.50 21.70
CA PRO A 464 -2.98 0.58 22.72
C PRO A 464 -2.51 2.04 22.92
N LEU A 465 -1.47 2.21 23.72
CA LEU A 465 -0.70 3.46 23.85
C LEU A 465 0.76 3.19 23.48
N LEU A 466 0.99 2.65 22.28
CA LEU A 466 2.33 2.39 21.74
C LEU A 466 2.80 3.63 20.97
N TYR A 467 3.29 4.62 21.70
CA TYR A 467 3.66 5.92 21.14
C TYR A 467 4.67 5.80 20.00
N HIS A 468 4.24 6.19 18.79
CA HIS A 468 4.97 5.98 17.55
C HIS A 468 6.36 6.63 17.53
N TYR A 469 6.49 7.77 18.21
CA TYR A 469 7.72 8.56 18.27
C TYR A 469 8.57 8.31 19.51
N SER A 470 8.18 7.35 20.36
CA SER A 470 8.90 7.07 21.60
C SER A 470 10.32 6.57 21.32
N GLY A 471 11.29 7.17 22.01
CA GLY A 471 12.71 6.87 21.84
C GLY A 471 13.39 7.55 20.64
N MET A 472 12.67 8.33 19.84
CA MET A 472 13.25 9.13 18.75
C MET A 472 13.74 10.48 19.30
N LEU A 473 15.05 10.67 19.43
CA LEU A 473 15.63 11.84 20.10
C LEU A 473 15.34 13.18 19.40
N ASP A 474 15.12 13.15 18.08
CA ASP A 474 14.96 14.35 17.26
C ASP A 474 13.49 14.72 17.02
N ILE A 475 12.54 13.93 17.53
CA ILE A 475 11.11 14.14 17.33
C ILE A 475 10.42 14.24 18.68
N THR A 476 9.61 15.29 18.87
CA THR A 476 8.81 15.45 20.07
C THR A 476 7.76 14.34 20.18
N SER A 477 7.70 13.69 21.33
CA SER A 477 6.74 12.63 21.67
C SER A 477 6.22 12.86 23.09
N ILE A 478 4.94 13.17 23.24
CA ILE A 478 4.28 13.32 24.55
C ILE A 478 3.62 12.00 24.94
N GLU A 479 4.34 11.23 25.75
CA GLU A 479 3.99 9.86 26.16
C GLU A 479 3.26 9.89 27.50
N LEU A 480 1.95 9.62 27.50
CA LEU A 480 1.10 9.64 28.68
C LEU A 480 0.45 8.28 28.92
N SER A 481 0.28 7.90 30.17
CA SER A 481 -0.51 6.74 30.54
C SER A 481 -2.01 7.02 30.37
N TRP A 482 -2.82 5.95 30.31
CA TRP A 482 -4.29 6.10 30.33
C TRP A 482 -4.79 6.85 31.58
N GLU A 483 -4.13 6.66 32.73
CA GLU A 483 -4.46 7.35 33.98
C GLU A 483 -4.27 8.88 33.87
N GLU A 484 -3.28 9.33 33.10
CA GLU A 484 -3.01 10.75 32.89
C GLU A 484 -3.92 11.38 31.82
N ILE A 485 -4.26 10.62 30.77
CA ILE A 485 -5.10 11.11 29.66
C ILE A 485 -6.58 11.15 30.06
N LYS A 486 -7.04 10.14 30.80
CA LYS A 486 -8.46 9.95 31.12
C LYS A 486 -9.10 11.17 31.78
N PRO A 487 -8.52 11.83 32.81
CA PRO A 487 -9.12 13.02 33.42
C PRO A 487 -9.35 14.15 32.43
N PHE A 488 -8.44 14.34 31.46
CA PHE A 488 -8.61 15.35 30.41
C PHE A 488 -9.77 15.00 29.47
N ILE A 489 -9.95 13.74 29.12
CA ILE A 489 -11.11 13.30 28.33
C ILE A 489 -12.41 13.50 29.15
N GLN A 490 -12.42 13.08 30.42
CA GLN A 490 -13.60 13.16 31.30
C GLN A 490 -14.04 14.61 31.58
N GLU A 491 -13.15 15.58 31.41
CA GLU A 491 -13.49 16.98 31.53
C GLU A 491 -14.51 17.43 30.45
N TYR A 492 -14.42 16.87 29.24
CA TYR A 492 -15.22 17.28 28.07
C TYR A 492 -16.16 16.19 27.55
N PHE A 493 -16.03 14.97 28.06
CA PHE A 493 -16.87 13.84 27.68
C PHE A 493 -17.35 13.05 28.90
N ASP A 494 -18.59 12.59 28.83
CA ASP A 494 -19.11 11.57 29.74
C ASP A 494 -18.73 10.19 29.19
N ILE A 495 -17.76 9.52 29.83
CA ILE A 495 -17.36 8.15 29.46
C ILE A 495 -18.44 7.17 29.92
N VAL A 496 -19.21 6.64 28.97
CA VAL A 496 -20.33 5.72 29.22
C VAL A 496 -19.93 4.25 29.14
N THR A 497 -18.75 3.95 28.59
CA THR A 497 -18.17 2.61 28.59
C THR A 497 -16.65 2.73 28.63
N GLU A 498 -15.99 1.92 29.46
CA GLU A 498 -14.54 1.84 29.59
C GLU A 498 -14.13 0.41 29.93
N GLU A 499 -13.36 -0.23 29.05
CA GLU A 499 -12.97 -1.63 29.19
C GLU A 499 -11.58 -1.86 28.61
N TRP A 500 -10.87 -2.84 29.16
CA TRP A 500 -9.65 -3.36 28.54
C TRP A 500 -10.02 -4.52 27.61
N ARG A 501 -9.69 -4.40 26.32
CA ARG A 501 -9.96 -5.43 25.31
C ARG A 501 -8.68 -5.92 24.65
N HIS A 502 -8.67 -7.18 24.25
CA HIS A 502 -7.52 -7.77 23.55
C HIS A 502 -7.72 -7.65 22.04
N ALA A 503 -6.70 -7.14 21.35
CA ALA A 503 -6.68 -7.06 19.89
C ALA A 503 -5.29 -7.37 19.33
N THR A 504 -5.29 -7.98 18.15
CA THR A 504 -4.07 -8.20 17.37
C THR A 504 -3.94 -7.17 16.24
N TYR A 505 -2.72 -7.02 15.71
CA TYR A 505 -2.45 -6.08 14.61
C TYR A 505 -1.49 -6.68 13.57
N THR A 506 -1.98 -6.92 12.36
CA THR A 506 -1.25 -7.52 11.24
C THR A 506 -0.57 -8.86 11.58
N TRP A 507 -1.20 -9.62 12.48
CA TRP A 507 -0.74 -10.91 12.96
C TRP A 507 -0.67 -11.94 11.84
N ASN A 508 0.30 -12.85 11.94
CA ASN A 508 0.35 -14.05 11.12
C ASN A 508 -0.20 -15.21 11.96
N PRO A 509 -1.41 -15.73 11.69
CA PRO A 509 -2.02 -16.81 12.44
C PRO A 509 -1.19 -18.10 12.50
N SER A 510 -0.31 -18.32 11.51
CA SER A 510 0.58 -19.49 11.46
C SER A 510 1.88 -19.31 12.26
N SER A 511 2.19 -18.10 12.75
CA SER A 511 3.43 -17.83 13.48
C SER A 511 3.40 -18.42 14.89
N MET A 512 4.53 -18.98 15.34
CA MET A 512 4.75 -19.38 16.75
C MET A 512 4.80 -18.18 17.70
N PHE A 513 5.01 -16.98 17.16
CA PHE A 513 5.05 -15.72 17.91
C PHE A 513 3.81 -14.88 17.58
N LYS A 514 3.17 -14.36 18.63
CA LYS A 514 2.00 -13.48 18.56
C LYS A 514 2.24 -12.25 19.44
N ILE A 515 1.96 -11.07 18.91
CA ILE A 515 1.82 -9.84 19.70
C ILE A 515 0.33 -9.66 19.95
N ASP A 516 -0.04 -9.47 21.21
CA ASP A 516 -1.42 -9.30 21.65
C ASP A 516 -1.48 -8.01 22.46
N TYR A 517 -2.23 -7.02 21.96
CA TYR A 517 -2.36 -5.72 22.61
C TYR A 517 -3.53 -5.75 23.58
N LYS A 518 -3.28 -5.32 24.81
CA LYS A 518 -4.35 -4.99 25.76
C LYS A 518 -4.74 -3.53 25.53
N CYS A 519 -5.70 -3.33 24.65
CA CYS A 519 -6.19 -2.03 24.22
C CYS A 519 -7.16 -1.43 25.24
N ILE A 520 -7.14 -0.11 25.36
CA ILE A 520 -8.21 0.63 26.02
C ILE A 520 -9.35 0.82 25.02
N TYR A 521 -10.52 0.29 25.36
CA TYR A 521 -11.77 0.56 24.67
C TYR A 521 -12.60 1.52 25.51
N PHE A 522 -13.10 2.58 24.89
CA PHE A 522 -14.09 3.44 25.53
C PHE A 522 -15.10 4.00 24.54
N VAL A 523 -16.26 4.36 25.07
CA VAL A 523 -17.29 5.16 24.39
C VAL A 523 -17.56 6.37 25.27
N ALA A 524 -17.44 7.56 24.69
CA ALA A 524 -17.59 8.82 25.39
C ALA A 524 -18.55 9.74 24.64
N ILE A 525 -19.41 10.44 25.39
CA ILE A 525 -20.43 11.35 24.85
C ILE A 525 -20.03 12.78 25.17
N ARG A 526 -20.02 13.67 24.16
CA ARG A 526 -19.60 15.06 24.32
C ARG A 526 -20.54 15.81 25.28
N ASN A 527 -20.00 16.29 26.40
CA ASN A 527 -20.77 17.01 27.42
C ASN A 527 -20.92 18.51 27.10
N ASP A 528 -21.59 19.26 27.99
CA ASP A 528 -21.86 20.69 27.80
C ASP A 528 -20.66 21.63 28.00
N LYS A 529 -19.50 21.12 28.43
CA LYS A 529 -18.35 21.96 28.78
C LYS A 529 -17.66 22.51 27.53
N THR A 530 -17.48 23.82 27.46
CA THR A 530 -16.71 24.46 26.38
C THR A 530 -15.21 24.20 26.54
N LEU A 531 -14.53 23.89 25.44
CA LEU A 531 -13.08 23.70 25.41
C LEU A 531 -12.34 24.96 25.89
N GLN A 532 -11.36 24.79 26.79
CA GLN A 532 -10.48 25.87 27.24
C GLN A 532 -9.01 25.56 26.91
N GLY A 533 -8.27 26.59 26.51
CA GLY A 533 -6.85 26.50 26.16
C GLY A 533 -6.58 26.06 24.72
N ILE A 534 -5.30 25.97 24.37
CA ILE A 534 -4.82 25.53 23.05
C ILE A 534 -3.70 24.51 23.24
N SER A 535 -3.50 23.63 22.26
CA SER A 535 -2.29 22.81 22.16
C SER A 535 -1.41 23.40 21.05
N HIS A 536 -0.09 23.36 21.25
CA HIS A 536 0.82 23.50 20.14
C HIS A 536 0.84 22.18 19.37
N ASP A 537 0.66 22.31 18.06
CA ASP A 537 1.00 21.25 17.14
C ASP A 537 2.52 21.28 16.92
N PHE A 538 3.15 20.11 17.00
CA PHE A 538 4.60 19.97 16.88
C PHE A 538 5.00 19.54 15.45
N ASN A 539 4.17 19.83 14.45
CA ASN A 539 4.40 19.48 13.06
C ASN A 539 5.73 20.03 12.51
#